data_AF-A0A523NE20-F1
#
_entry.id   AF-A0A523NE20-F1
#
_cell.length_a   1.000
_cell.length_b   1.000
_cell.length_c   1.000
_cell.angle_alpha   90.00
_cell.angle_beta   90.00
_cell.angle_gamma   90.00
#
_symmetry.space_group_name_H-M   'P 1'
#
loop_
_entity.id
_entity.type
_entity.pdbx_description
1 polymer ?
#
loop_
_entity_poly.entity_id
_entity_poly.type
_entity_poly.pdbx_seq_one_letter_code
_entity_poly.pdbx_strand_id
1 'polypeptide(L)'
;MSRKFLVVPVAAVLACSGTAPVDQLSSWTDGAAKSAIVDFVDRVTDPAHADYRPVDERVAVFDNDGTLWAEQPMYFQLVFALDQVRALAPEHPEWAGADPFRAVIANDQAAMASFDMPELMAIIGATHSGMTTTDFR
;
A
#
# COMPACT_ATOMS: atom_id res chain seq x y z
N MET A 1 -78.99 -13.91 -25.00
CA MET A 1 -78.38 -13.73 -23.65
C MET A 1 -76.94 -13.27 -23.84
N SER A 2 -76.65 -11.99 -23.58
CA SER A 2 -75.31 -11.43 -23.78
C SER A 2 -74.48 -11.60 -22.50
N ARG A 3 -73.38 -12.37 -22.57
CA ARG A 3 -72.38 -12.47 -21.50
C ARG A 3 -71.34 -11.36 -21.71
N LYS A 4 -71.34 -10.35 -20.84
CA LYS A 4 -70.28 -9.36 -20.78
C LYS A 4 -69.08 -9.97 -20.04
N PHE A 5 -67.96 -10.12 -20.73
CA PHE A 5 -66.69 -10.48 -20.10
C PHE A 5 -65.99 -9.19 -19.64
N LEU A 6 -65.70 -9.11 -18.34
CA LEU A 6 -64.86 -8.07 -17.75
C LEU A 6 -63.40 -8.48 -17.95
N VAL A 7 -62.63 -7.71 -18.72
CA VAL A 7 -61.18 -7.87 -18.85
C VAL A 7 -60.53 -6.90 -17.88
N VAL A 8 -59.80 -7.42 -16.90
CA VAL A 8 -58.95 -6.62 -15.98
C VAL A 8 -57.53 -6.65 -16.54
N PRO A 9 -56.87 -5.50 -16.78
CA PRO A 9 -55.49 -5.51 -17.21
C PRO A 9 -54.59 -5.78 -15.99
N VAL A 10 -53.80 -6.86 -16.05
CA VAL A 10 -52.71 -7.07 -15.10
C VAL A 10 -51.51 -6.26 -15.61
N ALA A 11 -51.19 -5.17 -14.92
CA ALA A 11 -49.95 -4.44 -15.17
C ALA A 11 -48.78 -5.24 -14.61
N ALA A 12 -47.96 -5.82 -15.48
CA ALA A 12 -46.70 -6.43 -15.10
C ALA A 12 -45.71 -5.33 -14.69
N VAL A 13 -45.54 -5.16 -13.38
CA VAL A 13 -44.44 -4.34 -12.83
C VAL A 13 -43.16 -5.15 -13.01
N LEU A 14 -42.38 -4.83 -14.04
CA LEU A 14 -40.98 -5.26 -14.12
C LEU A 14 -40.23 -4.51 -13.00
N ALA A 15 -40.02 -5.19 -11.87
CA ALA A 15 -39.09 -4.72 -10.88
C ALA A 15 -37.67 -4.91 -11.44
N CYS A 16 -37.10 -3.84 -12.01
CA CYS A 16 -35.67 -3.78 -12.22
C CYS A 16 -35.01 -3.80 -10.85
N SER A 17 -34.45 -4.95 -10.46
CA SER A 17 -33.52 -5.03 -9.34
C SER A 17 -32.28 -4.24 -9.73
N GLY A 18 -32.28 -2.93 -9.43
CA GLY A 18 -31.06 -2.14 -9.48
C GLY A 18 -30.10 -2.71 -8.45
N THR A 19 -29.00 -3.30 -8.90
CA THR A 19 -27.85 -3.56 -8.03
C THR A 19 -27.44 -2.20 -7.46
N ALA A 20 -27.54 -2.04 -6.14
CA ALA A 20 -26.97 -0.87 -5.47
C ALA A 20 -25.51 -0.72 -5.93
N PRO A 21 -25.04 0.50 -6.24
CA PRO A 21 -23.63 0.70 -6.56
C PRO A 21 -22.80 0.06 -5.45
N VAL A 22 -21.86 -0.81 -5.82
CA VAL A 22 -20.86 -1.30 -4.87
C VAL A 22 -20.23 -0.04 -4.28
N ASP A 23 -20.27 0.12 -2.95
CA ASP A 23 -19.66 1.28 -2.28
C ASP A 23 -18.16 1.28 -2.61
N GLN A 24 -17.81 2.13 -3.56
CA GLN A 24 -16.44 2.32 -4.00
C GLN A 24 -15.73 2.97 -2.83
N LEU A 25 -14.74 2.26 -2.26
CA LEU A 25 -13.97 2.70 -1.09
C LEU A 25 -14.72 2.55 0.25
N SER A 26 -15.34 1.40 0.51
CA SER A 26 -16.11 1.11 1.73
C SER A 26 -15.35 1.23 3.06
N SER A 27 -14.02 1.22 3.04
CA SER A 27 -13.17 1.44 4.23
C SER A 27 -12.79 2.91 4.46
N TRP A 28 -13.26 3.82 3.60
CA TRP A 28 -12.95 5.24 3.69
C TRP A 28 -14.05 6.00 4.42
N THR A 29 -13.65 6.85 5.37
CA THR A 29 -14.54 7.83 5.99
C THR A 29 -15.04 8.80 4.93
N ASP A 30 -16.36 9.05 4.90
CA ASP A 30 -16.94 10.05 4.01
C ASP A 30 -16.38 11.45 4.33
N GLY A 31 -15.90 12.15 3.31
CA GLY A 31 -15.26 13.45 3.45
C GLY A 31 -14.50 13.88 2.20
N ALA A 32 -13.84 15.04 2.29
CA ALA A 32 -13.21 15.70 1.14
C ALA A 32 -12.22 14.80 0.38
N ALA A 33 -11.47 13.94 1.07
CA ALA A 33 -10.51 13.02 0.44
C ALA A 33 -11.22 11.95 -0.41
N LYS A 34 -12.20 11.22 0.16
CA LYS A 34 -12.96 10.19 -0.58
C LYS A 34 -13.66 10.80 -1.79
N SER A 35 -14.33 11.94 -1.62
CA SER A 35 -15.00 12.64 -2.72
C SER A 35 -14.02 13.08 -3.81
N ALA A 36 -12.88 13.68 -3.44
CA ALA A 36 -11.89 14.13 -4.41
C ALA A 36 -11.30 12.97 -5.24
N ILE A 37 -11.07 11.81 -4.61
CA ILE A 37 -10.57 10.61 -5.30
C ILE A 37 -11.61 10.10 -6.31
N VAL A 38 -12.85 9.91 -5.87
CA VAL A 38 -13.95 9.41 -6.72
C VAL A 38 -14.19 10.36 -7.88
N ASP A 39 -14.36 11.66 -7.60
CA ASP A 39 -14.60 12.67 -8.62
C ASP A 39 -13.43 12.76 -9.61
N PHE A 40 -12.19 12.63 -9.15
CA PHE A 40 -11.02 12.62 -10.04
C PHE A 40 -11.04 11.41 -10.96
N VAL A 41 -11.27 10.21 -10.42
CA VAL A 41 -11.34 8.98 -11.22
C VAL A 41 -12.47 9.06 -12.24
N ASP A 42 -13.66 9.52 -11.87
CA ASP A 42 -14.79 9.67 -12.78
C ASP A 42 -14.45 10.61 -13.95
N ARG A 43 -13.90 11.80 -13.64
CA ARG A 43 -13.54 12.81 -14.65
C ARG A 43 -12.47 12.35 -15.64
N VAL A 44 -11.47 11.59 -15.19
CA VAL A 44 -10.38 11.12 -16.08
C VAL A 44 -10.72 9.83 -16.81
N THR A 45 -11.80 9.13 -16.41
CA THR A 45 -12.22 7.87 -17.03
C THR A 45 -13.43 7.99 -17.96
N ASP A 46 -14.25 9.04 -17.84
CA ASP A 46 -15.38 9.34 -18.73
C ASP A 46 -14.92 9.91 -20.09
N PRO A 47 -15.09 9.18 -21.22
CA PRO A 47 -14.70 9.66 -22.55
C PRO A 47 -15.40 10.94 -23.02
N ALA A 48 -16.53 11.31 -22.41
CA ALA A 48 -17.24 12.55 -22.71
C ALA A 48 -16.73 13.75 -21.91
N HIS A 49 -15.92 13.52 -20.87
CA HIS A 49 -15.43 14.57 -19.97
C HIS A 49 -14.15 15.22 -20.51
N ALA A 50 -13.99 16.54 -20.29
CA ALA A 50 -12.86 17.30 -20.81
C ALA A 50 -11.49 16.87 -20.23
N ASP A 51 -11.50 16.29 -19.02
CA ASP A 51 -10.31 15.77 -18.33
C ASP A 51 -9.97 14.33 -18.71
N TYR A 52 -10.71 13.70 -19.63
CA TYR A 52 -10.50 12.30 -20.02
C TYR A 52 -9.03 12.01 -20.34
N ARG A 53 -8.54 10.87 -19.85
CA ARG A 53 -7.22 10.34 -20.19
C ARG A 53 -7.35 8.95 -20.82
N PRO A 54 -6.60 8.66 -21.90
CA PRO A 54 -6.53 7.31 -22.42
C PRO A 54 -5.91 6.37 -21.37
N VAL A 55 -6.19 5.06 -21.47
CA VAL A 55 -5.88 4.09 -20.41
C VAL A 55 -4.39 4.04 -20.06
N ASP A 56 -3.53 4.18 -21.06
CA ASP A 56 -2.07 4.16 -20.95
C ASP A 56 -1.48 5.41 -20.28
N GLU A 57 -2.25 6.50 -20.15
CA GLU A 57 -1.84 7.71 -19.42
C GLU A 57 -2.29 7.71 -17.94
N ARG A 58 -3.07 6.71 -17.49
CA ARG A 58 -3.66 6.67 -16.13
C ARG A 58 -2.70 6.04 -15.12
N VAL A 59 -1.59 6.72 -14.88
CA VAL A 59 -0.58 6.28 -13.90
C VAL A 59 -0.74 7.02 -12.58
N ALA A 60 -0.89 6.28 -11.48
CA ALA A 60 -0.87 6.80 -10.12
C ALA A 60 0.35 6.25 -9.38
N VAL A 61 1.02 7.08 -8.60
CA VAL A 61 2.19 6.71 -7.79
C VAL A 61 1.85 6.86 -6.32
N PHE A 62 2.28 5.89 -5.51
CA PHE A 62 2.10 5.87 -4.07
C PHE A 62 3.45 5.67 -3.43
N ASP A 63 3.71 6.42 -2.36
CA ASP A 63 4.78 6.05 -1.44
C ASP A 63 4.40 4.75 -0.70
N ASN A 64 5.36 4.10 -0.06
CA ASN A 64 5.16 2.83 0.63
C ASN A 64 5.04 3.01 2.15
N ASP A 65 6.14 3.42 2.78
CA ASP A 65 6.24 3.67 4.21
C ASP A 65 5.31 4.81 4.64
N GLY A 66 4.48 4.57 5.67
CA GLY A 66 3.51 5.56 6.16
C GLY A 66 2.31 5.81 5.23
N THR A 67 2.30 5.26 4.01
CA THR A 67 1.23 5.45 3.01
C THR A 67 0.47 4.16 2.73
N LEU A 68 1.16 3.11 2.27
CA LEU A 68 0.55 1.79 2.00
C LEU A 68 0.66 0.85 3.20
N TRP A 69 1.66 1.06 4.06
CA TRP A 69 1.82 0.29 5.30
C TRP A 69 2.39 1.14 6.44
N ALA A 70 2.47 0.55 7.64
CA ALA A 70 3.00 1.24 8.81
C ALA A 70 4.52 1.46 8.72
N GLU A 71 5.01 2.52 9.34
CA GLU A 71 6.44 2.86 9.41
C GLU A 71 6.94 3.13 10.83
N GLN A 72 6.06 2.98 11.83
CA GLN A 72 6.35 3.25 13.23
C GLN A 72 6.54 1.94 14.01
N PRO A 73 7.49 1.89 14.96
CA PRO A 73 8.40 2.97 15.37
C PRO A 73 9.61 3.15 14.43
N MET A 74 9.75 2.29 13.42
CA MET A 74 10.82 2.34 12.42
C MET A 74 10.39 1.62 11.14
N TYR A 75 11.04 1.94 10.02
CA TYR A 75 10.80 1.30 8.73
C TYR A 75 11.02 -0.21 8.77
N PHE A 76 10.16 -0.96 8.08
CA PHE A 76 10.29 -2.42 8.00
C PHE A 76 11.64 -2.87 7.42
N GLN A 77 12.16 -2.15 6.41
CA GLN A 77 13.48 -2.44 5.85
C GLN A 77 14.59 -2.33 6.91
N LEU A 78 14.50 -1.34 7.80
CA LEU A 78 15.48 -1.18 8.86
C LEU A 78 15.39 -2.33 9.87
N VAL A 79 14.19 -2.71 10.29
CA VAL A 79 14.00 -3.87 11.19
C VAL A 79 14.66 -5.12 10.60
N PHE A 80 14.38 -5.39 9.32
CA PHE A 80 14.98 -6.52 8.60
C PHE A 80 16.51 -6.42 8.53
N ALA A 81 17.05 -5.26 8.19
CA ALA A 81 18.50 -5.02 8.17
C ALA A 81 19.16 -5.29 9.53
N LEU A 82 18.55 -4.88 10.64
CA LEU A 82 19.08 -5.15 11.98
C LEU A 82 19.13 -6.66 12.29
N ASP A 83 18.12 -7.41 11.89
CA ASP A 83 18.10 -8.87 12.03
C ASP A 83 19.15 -9.54 11.15
N GLN A 84 19.33 -9.06 9.91
CA GLN A 84 20.37 -9.55 9.01
C GLN A 84 21.78 -9.31 9.54
N VAL A 85 22.05 -8.17 10.20
CA VAL A 85 23.35 -7.94 10.87
C VAL A 85 23.62 -9.05 11.89
N ARG A 86 22.63 -9.42 12.71
CA ARG A 86 22.79 -10.47 13.72
C ARG A 86 22.99 -11.85 13.09
N ALA A 87 22.26 -12.13 12.02
CA ALA A 87 22.35 -13.39 11.30
C ALA A 87 23.72 -13.58 10.62
N LEU A 88 24.27 -12.51 10.02
CA LEU A 88 25.53 -12.52 9.30
C LEU A 88 26.76 -12.28 10.20
N ALA A 89 26.58 -11.86 11.45
CA ALA A 89 27.66 -11.61 12.39
C ALA A 89 28.70 -12.76 12.52
N PRO A 90 28.34 -14.06 12.47
CA PRO A 90 29.34 -15.14 12.47
C PRO A 90 30.29 -15.14 11.27
N GLU A 91 29.86 -14.59 10.14
CA GLU A 91 30.65 -14.47 8.90
C GLU A 91 31.46 -13.16 8.87
N HIS A 92 31.13 -12.21 9.75
CA HIS A 92 31.71 -10.88 9.85
C HIS A 92 32.25 -10.59 11.27
N PRO A 93 33.33 -11.27 11.70
CA PRO A 93 33.88 -11.10 13.05
C PRO A 93 34.33 -9.66 13.35
N GLU A 94 34.67 -8.87 12.33
CA GLU A 94 35.04 -7.46 12.47
C GLU A 94 33.90 -6.58 13.00
N TRP A 95 32.64 -6.97 12.79
CA TRP A 95 31.47 -6.21 13.25
C TRP A 95 31.33 -6.16 14.76
N ALA A 96 31.87 -7.14 15.49
CA ALA A 96 31.81 -7.17 16.95
C ALA A 96 32.57 -5.99 17.61
N GLY A 97 33.49 -5.36 16.89
CA GLY A 97 34.30 -4.23 17.37
C GLY A 97 33.99 -2.88 16.70
N ALA A 98 33.05 -2.83 15.74
CA ALA A 98 32.83 -1.67 14.89
C ALA A 98 31.37 -1.20 14.95
N ASP A 99 31.16 0.05 15.33
CA ASP A 99 29.84 0.69 15.19
C ASP A 99 29.58 1.03 13.71
N PRO A 100 28.32 0.95 13.25
CA PRO A 100 27.10 0.72 14.05
C PRO A 100 26.80 -0.77 14.33
N PHE A 101 27.49 -1.71 13.70
CA PHE A 101 27.18 -3.15 13.79
C PHE A 101 27.30 -3.73 15.19
N ARG A 102 28.32 -3.32 15.95
CA ARG A 102 28.54 -3.74 17.34
C ARG A 102 27.31 -3.45 18.21
N ALA A 103 26.73 -2.26 18.11
CA ALA A 103 25.53 -1.89 18.85
C ALA A 103 24.32 -2.76 18.47
N VAL A 104 24.18 -3.11 17.19
CA VAL A 104 23.10 -4.02 16.71
C VAL A 104 23.27 -5.45 17.25
N ILE A 105 24.49 -5.99 17.20
CA ILE A 105 24.85 -7.32 17.72
C ILE A 105 24.62 -7.37 19.25
N ALA A 106 25.01 -6.32 19.96
CA ALA A 106 24.81 -6.21 21.41
C ALA A 106 23.36 -5.89 21.81
N ASN A 107 22.47 -5.64 20.84
CA ASN A 107 21.09 -5.19 21.04
C ASN A 107 21.00 -3.92 21.93
N ASP A 108 21.93 -2.98 21.74
CA ASP A 108 21.98 -1.72 22.48
C ASP A 108 20.96 -0.71 21.90
N GLN A 109 19.76 -0.75 22.46
CA GLN A 109 18.63 0.09 22.01
C GLN A 109 18.91 1.60 22.16
N ALA A 110 19.70 2.00 23.15
CA ALA A 110 20.02 3.42 23.36
C ALA A 110 20.97 3.93 22.28
N ALA A 111 22.00 3.14 21.94
CA ALA A 111 22.89 3.46 20.84
C ALA A 111 22.15 3.46 19.48
N MET A 112 21.35 2.43 19.20
CA MET A 112 20.60 2.34 17.94
C MET A 112 19.60 3.49 17.75
N ALA A 113 18.99 4.00 18.82
CA ALA A 113 18.10 5.16 18.75
C ALA A 113 18.82 6.48 18.39
N SER A 114 20.15 6.52 18.50
CA SER A 114 20.96 7.69 18.16
C SER A 114 21.60 7.63 16.77
N PHE A 115 21.35 6.57 16.00
CA PHE A 115 21.94 6.41 14.68
C PHE A 115 21.54 7.52 13.70
N ASP A 116 22.53 8.00 12.96
CA ASP A 116 22.31 8.91 11.85
C ASP A 116 22.13 8.19 10.51
N MET A 117 21.77 8.94 9.46
CA MET A 117 21.53 8.37 8.14
C MET A 117 22.75 7.61 7.58
N PRO A 118 24.00 8.14 7.65
CA PRO A 118 25.19 7.37 7.31
C PRO A 118 25.30 6.01 8.01
N GLU A 119 25.08 5.95 9.32
CA GLU A 119 25.14 4.70 10.09
C GLU A 119 24.04 3.72 9.63
N LEU A 120 22.82 4.19 9.47
CA LEU A 120 21.71 3.37 8.95
C LEU A 120 22.01 2.84 7.54
N MET A 121 22.59 3.67 6.68
CA MET A 121 22.96 3.27 5.32
C MET A 121 24.12 2.28 5.29
N ALA A 122 25.06 2.34 6.25
CA ALA A 122 26.11 1.33 6.38
C ALA A 122 25.53 -0.05 6.72
N ILE A 123 24.54 -0.10 7.63
CA ILE A 123 23.82 -1.33 7.98
C ILE A 123 23.08 -1.89 6.76
N ILE A 124 22.28 -1.06 6.08
CA ILE A 124 21.51 -1.49 4.90
C ILE A 124 22.44 -1.98 3.80
N GLY A 125 23.49 -1.21 3.49
CA GLY A 125 24.46 -1.56 2.46
C GLY A 125 25.15 -2.89 2.74
N ALA A 126 25.61 -3.11 3.97
CA ALA A 126 26.29 -4.35 4.34
C ALA A 126 25.37 -5.59 4.27
N THR A 127 24.07 -5.42 4.52
CA THR A 127 23.12 -6.54 4.62
C THR A 127 22.35 -6.84 3.33
N HIS A 128 22.33 -5.90 2.38
CA HIS A 128 21.54 -6.01 1.14
C HIS A 128 22.39 -6.01 -0.13
N SER A 129 23.71 -5.82 -0.03
CA SER A 129 24.62 -5.81 -1.19
C SER A 129 25.34 -7.14 -1.39
N GLY A 130 25.92 -7.34 -2.58
CA GLY A 130 26.70 -8.54 -2.88
C GLY A 130 25.87 -9.82 -3.11
N MET A 131 24.55 -9.73 -3.08
CA MET A 131 23.63 -10.85 -3.26
C MET A 131 23.16 -10.98 -4.71
N THR A 132 22.87 -12.21 -5.16
CA THR A 132 22.18 -12.39 -6.44
C THR A 132 20.70 -12.04 -6.30
N THR A 133 20.02 -11.76 -7.42
CA THR A 133 18.55 -11.55 -7.40
C THR A 133 17.79 -12.78 -6.89
N THR A 134 18.36 -13.98 -6.98
CA THR A 134 17.75 -15.19 -6.44
C THR A 134 17.85 -15.21 -4.92
N ASP A 135 19.00 -14.82 -4.37
CA ASP A 135 19.22 -14.80 -2.91
C ASP A 135 18.44 -13.67 -2.22
N PHE A 136 18.06 -12.62 -2.96
CA PHE A 136 17.32 -11.47 -2.45
C PHE A 136 15.80 -11.67 -2.37
N ARG A 137 15.24 -12.74 -2.97
CA ARG A 137 13.80 -13.02 -2.98
C ARG A 137 13.36 -13.85 -1.80
#